data_AF-A0A3N5HXU1-F1
#
_entry.id   AF-A0A3N5HXU1-F1
#
_cell.length_a   1.000
_cell.length_b   1.000
_cell.length_c   1.000
_cell.angle_alpha   90.00
_cell.angle_beta   90.00
_cell.angle_gamma   90.00
#
_symmetry.space_group_name_H-M   'P 1'
#
loop_
_entity.id
_entity.type
_entity.pdbx_description
1 polymer ?
#
loop_
_entity_poly.entity_id
_entity_poly.type
_entity_poly.pdbx_seq_one_letter_code
_entity_poly.pdbx_strand_id
1 'polypeptide(L)'
;MELLADAALPDREQGMPKYRRAVPIGNRPLASMGIAQARLPGGGSINLMRVMQTNACSLSCGYCPTYCGGKVPRATVSPEEVATTFMDVSRKGLAQGLFLTSGVPGRPTRATDRMLATLEVLRRREGFAGY
;
A
#
# COMPACT_ATOMS: atom_id res chain seq x y z
N MET A 1 -5.18 -8.73 -4.16
CA MET A 1 -4.45 -7.68 -3.40
C MET A 1 -3.05 -8.08 -2.98
N GLU A 2 -2.76 -9.35 -2.71
CA GLU A 2 -1.43 -9.82 -2.29
C GLU A 2 -0.28 -9.30 -3.18
N LEU A 3 -0.41 -9.40 -4.51
CA LEU A 3 0.58 -8.86 -5.45
C LEU A 3 0.86 -7.34 -5.28
N LEU A 4 -0.16 -6.57 -4.93
CA LEU A 4 -0.05 -5.11 -4.78
C LEU A 4 0.38 -4.69 -3.38
N ALA A 5 0.07 -5.51 -2.37
CA ALA A 5 0.66 -5.41 -1.05
C ALA A 5 2.18 -5.68 -1.14
N ASP A 6 2.57 -6.78 -1.77
CA ASP A 6 3.98 -7.15 -1.99
C ASP A 6 4.74 -6.09 -2.77
N ALA A 7 4.12 -5.50 -3.80
CA ALA A 7 4.73 -4.42 -4.58
C ALA A 7 4.87 -3.10 -3.80
N ALA A 8 4.08 -2.89 -2.74
CA ALA A 8 4.17 -1.72 -1.86
C ALA A 8 5.18 -1.89 -0.71
N LEU A 9 5.48 -3.13 -0.29
CA LEU A 9 6.47 -3.41 0.75
C LEU A 9 7.88 -2.86 0.46
N PRO A 10 8.43 -2.90 -0.78
CA PRO A 10 9.77 -2.41 -1.08
C PRO A 10 9.90 -0.88 -1.17
N ASP A 11 8.84 -0.10 -0.93
CA ASP A 11 8.96 1.38 -0.90
C ASP A 11 9.97 1.77 0.20
N ARG A 12 11.11 2.31 -0.24
CA ARG A 12 12.41 2.29 0.45
C ARG A 12 12.53 3.37 1.51
N GLU A 13 11.87 3.20 2.65
CA GLU A 13 12.07 4.14 3.77
C GLU A 13 13.41 3.98 4.50
N GLN A 14 14.18 2.90 4.28
CA GLN A 14 15.45 2.68 4.97
C GLN A 14 16.53 2.05 4.07
N GLY A 15 17.63 2.79 3.87
CA GLY A 15 18.87 2.29 3.31
C GLY A 15 19.58 1.29 4.24
N MET A 16 19.03 0.10 4.44
CA MET A 16 19.69 -1.01 5.16
C MET A 16 19.39 -2.39 4.54
N PRO A 17 20.28 -3.38 4.72
CA PRO A 17 20.25 -4.65 4.03
C PRO A 17 19.20 -5.61 4.61
N LYS A 18 18.61 -6.42 3.71
CA LYS A 18 17.81 -7.64 3.92
C LYS A 18 16.73 -7.58 5.01
N TYR A 19 15.48 -7.43 4.56
CA TYR A 19 14.24 -8.01 5.11
C TYR A 19 14.36 -8.51 6.57
N ARG A 20 14.13 -7.64 7.57
CA ARG A 20 13.77 -8.16 8.90
C ARG A 20 12.44 -8.89 8.73
N ARG A 21 12.47 -10.22 8.91
CA ARG A 21 11.27 -11.06 8.96
C ARG A 21 10.25 -10.42 9.90
N ALA A 22 9.03 -10.28 9.42
CA ALA A 22 7.91 -9.78 10.22
C ALA A 22 7.71 -10.64 11.47
N VAL A 23 7.41 -9.99 12.59
CA VAL A 23 7.04 -10.65 13.85
C VAL A 23 5.75 -11.45 13.61
N PRO A 24 5.72 -12.77 13.85
CA PRO A 24 4.52 -13.55 13.68
C PRO A 24 3.52 -13.27 14.82
N ILE A 25 2.27 -12.99 14.47
CA ILE A 25 1.10 -13.05 15.36
C ILE A 25 0.18 -14.11 14.74
N GLY A 26 0.16 -15.33 15.30
CA GLY A 26 -0.60 -16.47 14.77
C GLY A 26 0.03 -17.20 13.57
N ASN A 27 -0.77 -17.97 12.81
CA ASN A 27 -0.29 -18.88 11.74
C ASN A 27 -0.06 -18.24 10.35
N ARG A 28 -0.35 -16.94 10.15
CA ARG A 28 0.02 -16.20 8.92
C ARG A 28 0.61 -14.84 9.31
N PRO A 29 1.83 -14.48 8.86
CA PRO A 29 2.45 -13.21 9.23
C PRO A 29 1.65 -12.04 8.64
N LEU A 30 1.36 -11.00 9.43
CA LEU A 30 0.65 -9.78 9.01
C LEU A 30 1.25 -9.12 7.75
N ALA A 31 2.56 -9.29 7.54
CA ALA A 31 3.24 -8.85 6.33
C ALA A 31 2.70 -9.47 5.03
N SER A 32 2.15 -10.70 5.08
CA SER A 32 1.50 -11.33 3.92
C SER A 32 0.18 -10.65 3.51
N MET A 33 -0.35 -9.75 4.35
CA MET A 33 -1.51 -8.91 4.06
C MET A 33 -1.11 -7.46 3.77
N GLY A 34 0.18 -7.18 3.57
CA GLY A 34 0.70 -5.82 3.36
C GLY A 34 0.74 -4.97 4.62
N ILE A 35 0.53 -5.54 5.81
CA ILE A 35 0.54 -4.78 7.06
C ILE A 35 1.95 -4.75 7.64
N ALA A 36 2.46 -3.54 7.89
CA ALA A 36 3.80 -3.31 8.44
C ALA A 36 3.76 -2.26 9.55
N GLN A 37 4.67 -2.39 10.53
CA GLN A 37 4.81 -1.37 11.56
C GLN A 37 5.53 -0.13 11.04
N ALA A 38 4.96 1.04 11.29
CA ALA A 38 5.59 2.35 11.11
C ALA A 38 5.85 2.98 12.48
N ARG A 39 7.02 3.63 12.64
CA ARG A 39 7.36 4.36 13.87
C ARG A 39 6.83 5.78 13.79
N LEU A 40 6.26 6.27 14.89
CA LEU A 40 5.77 7.64 14.96
C LEU A 40 6.88 8.62 15.39
N PRO A 41 6.88 9.86 14.87
CA PRO A 41 7.71 10.94 15.40
C PRO A 41 7.26 11.26 16.84
N GLY A 42 8.06 10.84 17.84
CA GLY A 42 7.69 10.94 19.26
C GLY A 42 7.72 9.60 20.01
N GLY A 43 7.97 8.49 19.31
CA GLY A 43 8.03 7.16 19.92
C GLY A 43 6.74 6.36 19.72
N GLY A 44 6.83 5.05 19.91
CA GLY A 44 5.76 4.11 19.59
C GLY A 44 5.72 3.70 18.12
N SER A 45 4.78 2.81 17.82
CA SER A 45 4.58 2.24 16.47
C SER A 45 3.11 2.01 16.20
N ILE A 46 2.70 2.20 14.94
CA ILE A 46 1.37 1.83 14.44
C ILE A 46 1.51 0.79 13.34
N ASN A 47 0.46 0.01 13.10
CA ASN A 47 0.38 -0.87 11.95
C ASN A 47 -0.24 -0.11 10.78
N LEU A 48 0.47 -0.05 9.66
CA LEU A 48 -0.01 0.49 8.38
C LEU A 48 -0.29 -0.64 7.42
N MET A 49 -1.44 -0.60 6.75
CA MET A 49 -1.69 -1.39 5.55
C MET A 49 -1.03 -0.69 4.36
N ARG A 50 -0.02 -1.31 3.76
CA ARG A 50 0.69 -0.81 2.59
C ARG A 50 0.15 -1.51 1.34
N VAL A 51 -0.30 -0.73 0.36
CA VAL A 51 -0.83 -1.28 -0.89
C VAL A 51 -0.60 -0.35 -2.07
N MET A 52 -0.26 -0.92 -3.23
CA MET A 52 -0.29 -0.20 -4.50
C MET A 52 -1.70 -0.22 -5.09
N GLN A 53 -2.22 0.90 -5.57
CA GLN A 53 -3.47 0.90 -6.32
C GLN A 53 -3.30 0.23 -7.70
N THR A 54 -2.13 0.38 -8.30
CA THR A 54 -1.68 -0.41 -9.45
C THR A 54 -0.17 -0.54 -9.43
N ASN A 55 0.37 -1.65 -9.92
CA ASN A 55 1.80 -1.78 -10.20
C ASN A 55 2.12 -1.56 -11.69
N ALA A 56 1.16 -1.13 -12.51
CA ALA A 56 1.40 -0.74 -13.90
C ALA A 56 2.03 0.66 -13.96
N CYS A 57 3.10 0.80 -14.74
CA CYS A 57 3.84 2.05 -14.86
C CYS A 57 4.30 2.28 -16.29
N SER A 58 4.17 3.51 -16.79
CA SER A 58 4.70 3.98 -18.07
C SER A 58 6.15 4.48 -17.98
N LEU A 59 6.68 4.65 -16.76
CA LEU A 59 8.02 5.19 -16.53
C LEU A 59 9.09 4.09 -16.54
N SER A 60 10.30 4.44 -17.01
CA SER A 60 11.48 3.55 -17.09
C SER A 60 12.55 3.92 -16.05
N CYS A 61 12.15 4.12 -14.79
CA CYS A 61 13.09 4.43 -13.72
C CYS A 61 14.04 3.24 -13.47
N GLY A 62 15.36 3.44 -13.63
CA GLY A 62 16.36 2.36 -13.56
C GLY A 62 16.46 1.63 -12.21
N TYR A 63 15.89 2.19 -11.15
CA TYR A 63 15.85 1.58 -9.82
C TYR A 63 14.51 0.90 -9.48
N CYS A 64 13.47 1.11 -10.29
CA CYS A 64 12.11 0.74 -9.94
C CYS A 64 11.80 -0.69 -10.41
N PRO A 65 11.39 -1.63 -9.54
CA PRO A 65 11.09 -3.00 -9.94
C PRO A 65 9.84 -3.10 -10.84
N THR A 66 8.97 -2.09 -10.81
CA THR A 66 7.73 -2.03 -11.58
C THR A 66 7.84 -1.11 -12.80
N TYR A 67 9.05 -0.77 -13.26
CA TYR A 67 9.26 0.02 -14.47
C TYR A 67 8.60 -0.59 -15.71
N CYS A 68 8.33 0.22 -16.74
CA CYS A 68 7.53 -0.17 -17.90
C CYS A 68 8.08 -1.38 -18.69
N GLY A 69 9.40 -1.53 -18.77
CA GLY A 69 10.07 -2.66 -19.45
C GLY A 69 10.18 -3.94 -18.61
N GLY A 70 9.79 -3.89 -17.33
CA GLY A 70 9.88 -5.02 -16.42
C GLY A 70 8.84 -6.10 -16.73
N LYS A 71 9.30 -7.36 -16.80
CA LYS A 71 8.45 -8.56 -16.93
C LYS A 71 7.87 -8.97 -15.57
N VAL A 72 6.94 -8.18 -15.05
CA VAL A 72 6.19 -8.48 -13.82
C VAL A 72 4.69 -8.55 -14.09
N PRO A 73 3.94 -9.45 -13.43
CA PRO A 73 2.49 -9.46 -13.53
C PRO A 73 1.91 -8.11 -13.13
N ARG A 74 1.01 -7.55 -13.96
CA ARG A 74 0.40 -6.25 -13.71
C ARG A 74 -1.00 -6.42 -13.15
N ALA A 75 -1.29 -5.69 -12.07
CA ALA A 75 -2.60 -5.66 -11.44
C ALA A 75 -2.98 -4.21 -11.12
N THR A 76 -4.29 -3.97 -11.12
CA THR A 76 -4.91 -2.71 -10.74
C THR A 76 -6.12 -3.02 -9.88
N VAL A 77 -6.30 -2.27 -8.81
CA VAL A 77 -7.46 -2.38 -7.91
C VAL A 77 -8.27 -1.09 -8.00
N SER A 78 -9.59 -1.21 -7.89
CA SER A 78 -10.48 -0.05 -7.90
C SER A 78 -10.36 0.77 -6.61
N PRO A 79 -10.64 2.08 -6.65
CA PRO A 79 -10.71 2.90 -5.45
C PRO A 79 -11.61 2.30 -4.35
N GLU A 80 -12.76 1.77 -4.75
CA GLU A 80 -13.74 1.16 -3.85
C GLU A 80 -13.20 -0.10 -3.18
N GLU A 81 -12.56 -1.00 -3.94
CA GLU A 81 -11.96 -2.21 -3.38
C GLU A 81 -10.84 -1.89 -2.39
N VAL A 82 -9.99 -0.89 -2.68
CA VAL A 82 -8.96 -0.47 -1.72
C VAL A 82 -9.61 0.06 -0.44
N ALA A 83 -10.61 0.93 -0.57
CA ALA A 83 -11.27 1.55 0.58
C ALA A 83 -12.00 0.51 1.43
N THR A 84 -12.81 -0.36 0.83
CA THR A 84 -13.54 -1.44 1.52
C THR A 84 -12.57 -2.36 2.24
N THR A 85 -11.49 -2.78 1.58
CA THR A 85 -10.51 -3.67 2.22
C THR A 85 -9.82 -2.99 3.40
N PHE A 86 -9.40 -1.75 3.24
CA PHE A 86 -8.78 -1.02 4.32
C PHE A 86 -9.73 -0.85 5.50
N MET A 87 -11.00 -0.52 5.25
CA MET A 87 -12.00 -0.41 6.32
C MET A 87 -12.22 -1.74 7.06
N ASP A 88 -12.20 -2.88 6.37
CA ASP A 88 -12.30 -4.19 7.01
C ASP A 88 -11.10 -4.49 7.90
N VAL A 89 -9.89 -4.13 7.45
CA VAL A 89 -8.65 -4.28 8.23
C VAL A 89 -8.65 -3.33 9.43
N SER A 90 -9.10 -2.08 9.23
CA SER A 90 -9.15 -1.05 10.26
C SER A 90 -10.17 -1.36 11.35
N ARG A 91 -11.39 -1.77 10.98
CA ARG A 91 -12.46 -2.17 11.93
C ARG A 91 -12.07 -3.40 12.76
N LYS A 92 -11.20 -4.27 12.25
CA LYS A 92 -10.64 -5.41 12.97
C LYS A 92 -9.45 -5.04 13.88
N GLY A 93 -9.03 -3.77 13.90
CA GLY A 93 -7.89 -3.30 14.68
C GLY A 93 -6.53 -3.79 14.17
N LEU A 94 -6.46 -4.32 12.94
CA LEU A 94 -5.23 -4.88 12.38
C LEU A 94 -4.28 -3.81 11.84
N ALA A 95 -4.82 -2.72 11.29
CA ALA A 95 -4.08 -1.54 10.86
C ALA A 95 -4.78 -0.26 11.31
N GLN A 96 -4.01 0.69 11.84
CA GLN A 96 -4.48 2.02 12.23
C GLN A 96 -4.41 3.03 11.07
N GLY A 97 -3.71 2.68 9.99
CA GLY A 97 -3.61 3.57 8.84
C GLY A 97 -3.31 2.90 7.50
N LEU A 98 -3.45 3.68 6.42
CA LEU A 98 -3.29 3.26 5.03
C LEU A 98 -2.12 3.98 4.37
N PHE A 99 -1.13 3.22 3.92
CA PHE A 99 -0.10 3.71 3.01
C PHE A 99 -0.48 3.31 1.57
N LEU A 100 -1.11 4.25 0.87
CA LEU A 100 -1.53 4.07 -0.53
C LEU A 100 -0.48 4.66 -1.47
N THR A 101 0.07 3.82 -2.34
CA THR A 101 0.96 4.23 -3.43
C THR A 101 0.43 3.72 -4.77
N SER A 102 1.05 4.07 -5.89
CA SER A 102 0.62 3.65 -7.22
C SER A 102 1.76 3.75 -8.22
N GLY A 103 1.76 2.86 -9.22
CA GLY A 103 2.44 3.11 -10.48
C GLY A 103 1.76 4.24 -11.27
N VAL A 104 2.37 4.63 -12.39
CA VAL A 104 1.85 5.68 -13.27
C VAL A 104 1.30 5.03 -14.56
N PRO A 105 0.04 4.57 -14.60
CA PRO A 105 -0.54 3.98 -15.81
C PRO A 105 -0.88 5.07 -16.84
N GLY A 106 0.10 5.42 -17.68
CA GLY A 106 -0.02 6.48 -18.67
C GLY A 106 0.41 7.83 -18.10
N ARG A 107 -0.54 8.68 -17.72
CA ARG A 107 -0.29 10.04 -17.20
C ARG A 107 -0.33 10.09 -15.67
N PRO A 108 0.56 10.87 -15.01
CA PRO A 108 0.56 11.03 -13.54
C PRO A 108 -0.78 11.47 -12.96
N THR A 109 -1.48 12.39 -13.63
CA THR A 109 -2.80 12.88 -13.19
C THR A 109 -3.79 11.76 -12.98
N ARG A 110 -3.85 10.78 -13.89
CA ARG A 110 -4.74 9.63 -13.77
C ARG A 110 -4.43 8.77 -12.53
N ALA A 111 -3.14 8.64 -12.17
CA ALA A 111 -2.75 7.91 -10.98
C ALA A 111 -3.22 8.64 -9.72
N THR A 112 -2.99 9.96 -9.66
CA THR A 112 -3.41 10.80 -8.54
C THR A 112 -4.93 10.84 -8.39
N ASP A 113 -5.67 11.02 -9.49
CA ASP A 113 -7.15 11.05 -9.47
C ASP A 113 -7.73 9.75 -8.90
N ARG A 114 -7.15 8.60 -9.23
CA ARG A 114 -7.58 7.31 -8.68
C ARG A 114 -7.26 7.17 -7.20
N MET A 115 -6.12 7.67 -6.74
CA MET A 115 -5.79 7.66 -5.32
C MET A 115 -6.72 8.59 -4.54
N LEU A 116 -7.01 9.78 -5.08
CA LEU A 116 -7.98 10.73 -4.51
C LEU A 116 -9.38 10.12 -4.43
N ALA A 117 -9.83 9.40 -5.47
CA ALA A 117 -11.10 8.67 -5.42
C ALA A 117 -11.16 7.68 -4.25
N THR A 118 -10.06 6.98 -3.95
CA THR A 118 -9.99 6.10 -2.77
C THR A 118 -10.17 6.90 -1.48
N LEU A 119 -9.47 8.04 -1.38
CA LEU A 119 -9.57 8.92 -0.21
C LEU A 119 -10.96 9.54 -0.06
N GLU A 120 -11.64 9.87 -1.15
CA GLU A 120 -13.03 10.36 -1.11
C GLU A 120 -13.98 9.31 -0.53
N VAL A 121 -13.86 8.05 -0.95
CA VAL A 121 -14.64 6.94 -0.37
C VAL A 121 -14.33 6.81 1.11
N LEU A 122 -13.05 6.77 1.50
CA LEU A 122 -12.65 6.62 2.90
C LEU A 122 -13.13 7.77 3.79
N ARG A 123 -12.93 9.02 3.35
CA ARG A 123 -13.21 10.21 4.16
C ARG A 123 -14.69 10.56 4.17
N ARG A 124 -15.36 10.53 3.02
CA ARG A 124 -16.72 11.07 2.87
C ARG A 124 -17.80 10.01 3.04
N ARG A 125 -17.56 8.77 2.59
CA ARG A 125 -18.54 7.68 2.69
C ARG A 125 -18.34 6.84 3.94
N GLU A 126 -17.11 6.43 4.22
CA GLU A 126 -16.80 5.53 5.34
C GLU A 126 -16.48 6.28 6.65
N GLY A 127 -16.31 7.61 6.60
CA GLY A 127 -16.07 8.44 7.78
C GLY A 127 -14.72 8.17 8.47
N PHE A 128 -13.74 7.62 7.77
CA PHE A 128 -12.44 7.31 8.35
C PHE A 128 -11.68 8.59 8.71
N ALA A 129 -11.40 8.79 10.00
CA ALA A 129 -10.70 9.96 10.52
C ALA A 129 -9.20 9.73 10.79
N GLY A 130 -8.69 8.52 10.60
CA GLY A 130 -7.28 8.18 10.84
C GLY A 130 -6.32 8.64 9.73
N TYR A 131 -5.15 8.00 9.65
CA TYR A 131 -4.07 8.35 8.72
C TYR A 131 -3.94 7.37 7.57
#